data_AF-A0A6G3MG12-F1
#
_entry.id   AF-A0A6G3MG12-F1
#
_cell.length_a   1.000
_cell.length_b   1.000
_cell.length_c   1.000
_cell.angle_alpha   90.00
_cell.angle_beta   90.00
_cell.angle_gamma   90.00
#
_symmetry.space_group_name_H-M   'P 1'
#
loop_
_entity.id
_entity.type
_entity.pdbx_description
1 polymer ?
#
loop_
_entity_poly.entity_id
_entity_poly.type
_entity_poly.pdbx_seq_one_letter_code
_entity_poly.pdbx_strand_id
1 'polypeptide(L)'
;NEYFYAISLINNMILLMLEGILSFDIQPDLGLISYSTSDGHVCHMELFSPTICIVMGTQAKKYVYNQIFSYHAVQFQNNSLFIYSSSINTNNLLSQPVLVINNVTYFGIVKDNLYYIQFLSLLRIRISDPKKHDLVSLFTSHEISFLVHRHLADFNFHKCESLKCNYYCNPFYKKKPKCFCPEKISLINESICVFDEKNPDYMIKYCHGFYCKNRKCLLNNVRCNNFDDCGDNSDENNCQITCKDGYHLCDKKCLSSNIICIIFILRFKVQKCLMLQIY
;
A
#
# COMPACT_ATOMS: atom_id res chain seq x y z
N ASN A 1 6.74 17.89 -4.65
CA ASN A 1 7.02 16.59 -4.01
C ASN A 1 5.72 15.82 -3.91
N GLU A 2 5.68 14.60 -4.45
CA GLU A 2 4.53 13.72 -4.27
C GLU A 2 4.67 12.97 -2.93
N TYR A 3 3.54 12.66 -2.32
CA TYR A 3 3.43 11.97 -1.03
C TYR A 3 2.71 10.64 -1.24
N PHE A 4 3.21 9.57 -0.64
CA PHE A 4 2.58 8.26 -0.66
C PHE A 4 1.96 7.99 0.71
N TYR A 5 0.65 7.73 0.72
CA TYR A 5 -0.10 7.38 1.92
C TYR A 5 -0.65 5.95 1.78
N ALA A 6 -0.54 5.16 2.84
CA ALA A 6 -1.30 3.92 3.01
C ALA A 6 -2.55 4.21 3.86
N ILE A 7 -3.67 3.60 3.50
CA ILE A 7 -4.94 3.75 4.21
C ILE A 7 -5.39 2.37 4.62
N SER A 8 -5.47 2.10 5.92
CA SER A 8 -6.06 0.85 6.41
C SER A 8 -7.57 1.01 6.42
N LEU A 9 -8.30 0.16 5.69
CA LEU A 9 -9.76 0.21 5.67
C LEU A 9 -10.41 -0.46 6.90
N ILE A 10 -9.64 -1.27 7.63
CA ILE A 10 -10.13 -1.97 8.83
C ILE A 10 -10.25 -1.00 10.01
N ASN A 11 -9.25 -0.13 10.18
CA ASN A 11 -9.16 0.78 11.31
C ASN A 11 -9.09 2.26 10.90
N ASN A 12 -9.30 2.56 9.61
CA ASN A 12 -9.36 3.92 9.07
C ASN A 12 -8.15 4.79 9.38
N MET A 13 -7.00 4.17 9.64
CA MET A 13 -5.75 4.87 9.88
C MET A 13 -5.10 5.25 8.55
N ILE A 14 -4.68 6.51 8.43
CA ILE A 14 -3.85 6.99 7.33
C ILE A 14 -2.41 7.04 7.81
N LEU A 15 -1.53 6.33 7.10
CA LEU A 15 -0.11 6.37 7.32
C LEU A 15 0.56 7.07 6.15
N LEU A 16 1.28 8.16 6.41
CA LEU A 16 2.24 8.66 5.46
C LEU A 16 3.38 7.64 5.38
N MET A 17 3.57 7.08 4.19
CA MET A 17 4.55 6.04 3.94
C MET A 17 5.83 6.63 3.34
N LEU A 18 5.71 7.56 2.38
CA LEU A 18 6.88 8.14 1.67
C LEU A 18 6.64 9.59 1.27
N GLU A 19 7.72 10.36 1.20
CA GLU A 19 7.74 11.74 0.68
C GLU A 19 8.75 11.84 -0.48
N GLY A 20 8.53 12.78 -1.40
CA GLY A 20 9.52 13.08 -2.46
C GLY A 20 9.66 11.98 -3.51
N ILE A 21 8.61 11.18 -3.70
CA ILE A 21 8.61 10.12 -4.71
C ILE A 21 8.16 10.64 -6.08
N LEU A 22 8.55 9.92 -7.14
CA LEU A 22 8.12 10.16 -8.53
C LEU A 22 7.19 9.06 -9.04
N SER A 23 7.42 7.83 -8.58
CA SER A 23 6.67 6.65 -8.98
C SER A 23 6.80 5.57 -7.93
N PHE A 24 5.85 4.64 -7.90
CA PHE A 24 5.93 3.45 -7.07
C PHE A 24 5.22 2.27 -7.73
N ASP A 25 5.55 1.07 -7.26
CA ASP A 25 4.99 -0.21 -7.65
C ASP A 25 4.80 -1.06 -6.38
N ILE A 26 3.69 -1.79 -6.30
CA ILE A 26 3.29 -2.54 -5.12
C ILE A 26 3.08 -3.99 -5.53
N GLN A 27 3.62 -4.89 -4.71
CA GLN A 27 3.37 -6.33 -4.80
C GLN A 27 2.66 -6.78 -3.51
N PRO A 28 1.30 -6.73 -3.49
CA PRO A 28 0.51 -6.97 -2.29
C PRO A 28 0.73 -8.37 -1.70
N ASP A 29 0.94 -9.36 -2.57
CA ASP A 29 1.22 -10.75 -2.22
C ASP A 29 2.51 -10.92 -1.39
N LEU A 30 3.45 -9.99 -1.55
CA LEU A 30 4.71 -9.96 -0.82
C LEU A 30 4.77 -8.83 0.22
N GLY A 31 3.75 -7.97 0.28
CA GLY A 31 3.79 -6.73 1.05
C GLY A 31 4.99 -5.85 0.67
N LEU A 32 5.43 -5.88 -0.58
CA LEU A 32 6.64 -5.20 -1.04
C LEU A 32 6.28 -3.94 -1.83
N ILE A 33 6.95 -2.84 -1.50
CA ILE A 33 6.82 -1.55 -2.19
C ILE A 33 8.16 -1.22 -2.83
N SER A 34 8.14 -0.84 -4.10
CA SER A 34 9.29 -0.30 -4.83
C SER A 34 8.96 1.10 -5.33
N TYR A 35 9.89 2.04 -5.27
CA TYR A 35 9.66 3.42 -5.67
C TYR A 35 10.92 4.12 -6.14
N SER A 36 10.73 5.18 -6.93
CA SER A 36 11.80 6.11 -7.31
C SER A 36 11.59 7.47 -6.68
N THR A 37 12.68 8.15 -6.37
CA THR A 37 12.67 9.44 -5.67
C THR A 37 13.17 10.56 -6.57
N SER A 38 12.77 11.80 -6.26
CA SER A 38 13.18 12.97 -7.05
C SER A 38 14.69 13.25 -6.99
N ASP A 39 15.36 12.84 -5.91
CA ASP A 39 16.80 13.00 -5.69
C ASP A 39 17.67 11.92 -6.34
N GLY A 40 17.08 11.03 -7.17
CA GLY A 40 17.82 10.07 -7.98
C GLY A 40 18.09 8.73 -7.30
N HIS A 41 17.35 8.37 -6.24
CA HIS A 41 17.39 7.04 -5.67
C HIS A 41 16.27 6.15 -6.22
N VAL A 42 16.52 4.85 -6.17
CA VAL A 42 15.48 3.83 -6.26
C VAL A 42 15.51 3.03 -4.98
N CYS A 43 14.34 2.86 -4.37
CA CYS A 43 14.22 2.29 -3.05
C CYS A 43 13.12 1.23 -3.03
N HIS A 44 13.30 0.24 -2.17
CA HIS A 44 12.27 -0.75 -1.91
C HIS A 44 12.22 -1.10 -0.43
N MET A 45 11.06 -1.50 0.03
CA MET A 45 10.85 -1.98 1.39
C MET A 45 9.78 -3.06 1.39
N GLU A 46 9.94 -4.05 2.25
CA GLU A 46 8.76 -4.77 2.76
C GLU A 46 8.00 -3.81 3.69
N LEU A 47 6.68 -3.87 3.68
CA LEU A 47 5.82 -3.07 4.55
C LEU A 47 6.33 -3.14 6.00
N PHE A 48 6.61 -1.96 6.57
CA PHE A 48 7.12 -1.77 7.94
C PHE A 48 8.48 -2.40 8.22
N SER A 49 9.27 -2.65 7.18
CA SER A 49 10.67 -3.02 7.28
C SER A 49 11.56 -1.85 6.87
N PRO A 50 12.85 -1.86 7.26
CA PRO A 50 13.79 -0.84 6.84
C PRO A 50 13.83 -0.73 5.32
N THR A 51 13.86 0.51 4.85
CA THR A 51 13.99 0.82 3.44
C THR A 51 15.40 0.54 2.96
N ILE A 52 15.52 -0.11 1.80
CA ILE A 52 16.80 -0.27 1.10
C ILE A 52 16.78 0.62 -0.14
N CYS A 53 17.72 1.56 -0.19
CA CYS A 53 17.87 2.51 -1.29
C CYS A 53 19.18 2.28 -2.05
N ILE A 54 19.11 2.50 -3.36
CA ILE A 54 20.20 2.35 -4.32
C ILE A 54 20.35 3.69 -5.05
N VAL A 55 21.56 4.23 -5.07
CA VAL A 55 21.88 5.48 -5.77
C VAL A 55 21.89 5.22 -7.27
N MET A 56 21.10 5.96 -8.04
CA MET A 56 21.16 5.93 -9.49
C MET A 56 21.97 7.12 -9.99
N GLY A 57 22.85 6.90 -10.98
CA GLY A 57 23.56 7.99 -11.64
C GLY A 57 22.66 8.90 -12.48
N THR A 58 21.41 8.49 -12.72
CA THR A 58 20.39 9.25 -13.46
C THR A 58 19.00 9.01 -12.85
N GLN A 59 18.08 9.94 -13.05
CA GLN A 59 16.75 9.87 -12.45
C GLN A 59 15.91 8.73 -13.04
N ALA A 60 15.43 7.83 -12.17
CA ALA A 60 14.56 6.74 -12.56
C ALA A 60 13.09 7.20 -12.64
N LYS A 61 12.44 6.87 -13.76
CA LYS A 61 11.01 7.10 -14.01
C LYS A 61 10.13 6.08 -13.29
N LYS A 62 10.51 4.80 -13.32
CA LYS A 62 9.80 3.70 -12.61
C LYS A 62 10.81 2.67 -12.10
N TYR A 63 10.56 2.14 -10.90
CA TYR A 63 11.37 1.09 -10.28
C TYR A 63 10.51 -0.04 -9.74
N VAL A 64 10.91 -1.29 -10.00
CA VAL A 64 10.28 -2.50 -9.49
C VAL A 64 11.35 -3.48 -9.01
N TYR A 65 11.31 -3.85 -7.73
CA TYR A 65 12.13 -4.90 -7.15
C TYR A 65 11.33 -6.20 -7.05
N ASN A 66 11.87 -7.31 -7.53
CA ASN A 66 11.27 -8.64 -7.35
C ASN A 66 12.12 -9.45 -6.38
N GLN A 67 11.64 -9.60 -5.15
CA GLN A 67 12.35 -10.32 -4.09
C GLN A 67 12.53 -11.81 -4.39
N ILE A 68 11.55 -12.46 -5.03
CA ILE A 68 11.58 -13.91 -5.30
C ILE A 68 12.74 -14.25 -6.24
N PHE A 69 12.95 -13.44 -7.26
CA PHE A 69 13.99 -13.66 -8.28
C PHE A 69 15.20 -12.73 -8.13
N SER A 70 15.19 -11.84 -7.13
CA SER A 70 16.23 -10.83 -6.89
C SER A 70 16.53 -9.97 -8.13
N TYR A 71 15.47 -9.56 -8.85
CA TYR A 71 15.59 -8.67 -10.00
C TYR A 71 15.29 -7.22 -9.62
N HIS A 72 16.12 -6.31 -10.11
CA HIS A 72 15.88 -4.88 -10.06
C HIS A 72 15.56 -4.38 -11.46
N ALA A 73 14.35 -3.86 -11.67
CA ALA A 73 13.91 -3.32 -12.94
C ALA A 73 13.78 -1.80 -12.84
N VAL A 74 14.58 -1.09 -13.62
CA VAL A 74 14.68 0.39 -13.59
C VAL A 74 14.36 0.92 -14.98
N GLN A 75 13.29 1.71 -15.09
CA GLN A 75 13.00 2.49 -16.28
C GLN A 75 13.45 3.93 -16.07
N PHE A 76 14.24 4.45 -17.01
CA PHE A 76 14.76 5.82 -16.98
C PHE A 76 13.88 6.78 -17.77
N GLN A 77 14.13 8.09 -17.62
CA GLN A 77 13.37 9.15 -18.30
C GLN A 77 13.42 9.07 -19.83
N ASN A 78 14.51 8.53 -20.39
CA ASN A 78 14.67 8.28 -21.83
C ASN A 78 13.90 7.03 -22.32
N ASN A 79 12.99 6.46 -21.52
CA ASN A 79 12.23 5.24 -21.81
C ASN A 79 13.09 3.97 -22.05
N SER A 80 14.34 3.98 -21.58
CA SER A 80 15.14 2.75 -21.51
C SER A 80 14.82 1.98 -20.23
N LEU A 81 14.73 0.66 -20.34
CA LEU A 81 14.45 -0.28 -19.26
C LEU A 81 15.64 -1.19 -19.04
N PHE A 82 16.17 -1.19 -17.83
CA PHE A 82 17.32 -1.98 -17.42
C PHE A 82 16.87 -3.00 -16.37
N ILE A 83 17.28 -4.25 -16.54
CA ILE A 83 17.06 -5.32 -15.58
C ILE A 83 18.40 -5.78 -15.03
N TYR A 84 18.55 -5.79 -13.72
CA TYR A 84 19.74 -6.25 -13.02
C TYR A 84 19.42 -7.51 -12.21
N SER A 85 20.35 -8.48 -12.20
CA SER A 85 20.27 -9.66 -11.35
C SER A 85 21.42 -9.66 -10.35
N SER A 86 21.22 -9.12 -9.14
CA SER A 86 22.07 -9.47 -8.00
C SER A 86 21.45 -9.04 -6.69
N SER A 87 21.89 -9.68 -5.61
CA SER A 87 21.87 -9.08 -4.28
C SER A 87 22.72 -7.81 -4.29
N ILE A 88 22.20 -6.75 -3.71
CA ILE A 88 22.86 -5.45 -3.59
C ILE A 88 24.23 -5.64 -2.92
N ASN A 89 25.31 -5.15 -3.53
CA ASN A 89 26.64 -5.18 -2.92
C ASN A 89 26.69 -4.27 -1.68
N THR A 90 27.69 -4.44 -0.81
CA THR A 90 27.87 -3.66 0.44
C THR A 90 27.85 -2.13 0.25
N ASN A 91 28.07 -1.65 -0.98
CA ASN A 91 28.09 -0.24 -1.34
C ASN A 91 26.78 0.27 -2.01
N ASN A 92 25.69 -0.48 -1.93
CA ASN A 92 24.40 -0.12 -2.54
C ASN A 92 24.48 0.20 -4.04
N LEU A 93 25.26 -0.60 -4.78
CA LEU A 93 25.47 -0.46 -6.22
C LEU A 93 24.92 -1.69 -6.95
N LEU A 94 24.27 -1.45 -8.08
CA LEU A 94 23.83 -2.50 -9.01
C LEU A 94 25.02 -2.97 -9.86
N SER A 95 25.03 -4.26 -10.17
CA SER A 95 25.95 -4.87 -11.12
C SER A 95 25.64 -4.46 -12.56
N GLN A 96 26.31 -5.06 -13.56
CA GLN A 96 25.96 -4.84 -14.96
C GLN A 96 24.54 -5.38 -15.25
N PRO A 97 23.74 -4.68 -16.08
CA PRO A 97 22.39 -5.13 -16.41
C PRO A 97 22.44 -6.43 -17.21
N VAL A 98 21.56 -7.38 -16.87
CA VAL A 98 21.38 -8.64 -17.59
C VAL A 98 20.56 -8.43 -18.86
N LEU A 99 19.69 -7.42 -18.85
CA LEU A 99 18.84 -7.08 -19.98
C LEU A 99 18.64 -5.59 -20.08
N VAL A 100 18.71 -5.08 -21.31
CA VAL A 100 18.44 -3.68 -21.64
C VAL A 100 17.44 -3.64 -22.80
N ILE A 101 16.34 -2.92 -22.63
CA ILE A 101 15.31 -2.72 -23.66
C ILE A 101 15.08 -1.22 -23.83
N ASN A 102 15.14 -0.74 -25.07
CA ASN A 102 14.92 0.68 -25.38
C ASN A 102 13.46 0.94 -25.81
N ASN A 103 13.02 2.19 -25.72
CA ASN A 103 11.69 2.64 -26.16
C ASN A 103 10.53 1.92 -25.46
N VAL A 104 10.71 1.57 -24.19
CA VAL A 104 9.66 0.98 -23.36
C VAL A 104 8.80 2.11 -22.78
N THR A 105 7.52 2.16 -23.13
CA THR A 105 6.60 3.18 -22.60
C THR A 105 6.11 2.82 -21.20
N TYR A 106 5.82 1.55 -20.97
CA TYR A 106 5.37 1.00 -19.69
C TYR A 106 5.84 -0.45 -19.53
N PHE A 107 6.04 -0.89 -18.28
CA PHE A 107 6.34 -2.28 -17.96
C PHE A 107 5.74 -2.74 -16.63
N GLY A 108 5.61 -4.05 -16.48
CA GLY A 108 5.20 -4.73 -15.26
C GLY A 108 5.80 -6.13 -15.19
N ILE A 109 6.04 -6.60 -13.96
CA ILE A 109 6.66 -7.91 -13.73
C ILE A 109 5.69 -8.80 -12.97
N VAL A 110 5.52 -10.03 -13.46
CA VAL A 110 4.75 -11.08 -12.78
C VAL A 110 5.60 -12.34 -12.75
N LYS A 111 6.05 -12.72 -11.55
CA LYS A 111 7.01 -13.80 -11.34
C LYS A 111 8.28 -13.52 -12.18
N ASP A 112 8.66 -14.43 -13.06
CA ASP A 112 9.83 -14.32 -13.97
C ASP A 112 9.47 -13.69 -15.35
N ASN A 113 8.24 -13.21 -15.51
CA ASN A 113 7.78 -12.65 -16.78
C ASN A 113 7.81 -11.13 -16.73
N LEU A 114 8.51 -10.53 -17.68
CA LEU A 114 8.47 -9.10 -17.95
C LEU A 114 7.46 -8.85 -19.05
N TYR A 115 6.43 -8.07 -18.73
CA TYR A 115 5.48 -7.52 -19.69
C TYR A 115 5.85 -6.07 -19.93
N TYR A 116 5.92 -5.66 -21.19
CA TYR A 116 6.28 -4.30 -21.54
C TYR A 116 5.62 -3.86 -22.84
N ILE A 117 5.39 -2.56 -22.97
CA ILE A 117 4.89 -1.96 -24.19
C ILE A 117 6.06 -1.33 -24.94
N GLN A 118 6.21 -1.74 -26.19
CA GLN A 118 7.18 -1.18 -27.12
C GLN A 118 6.49 -1.01 -28.47
N PHE A 119 6.60 0.18 -29.07
CA PHE A 119 5.97 0.49 -30.36
C PHE A 119 4.48 0.10 -30.43
N LEU A 120 3.71 0.43 -29.38
CA LEU A 120 2.28 0.13 -29.25
C LEU A 120 1.92 -1.37 -29.27
N SER A 121 2.90 -2.25 -29.04
CA SER A 121 2.68 -3.69 -28.91
C SER A 121 2.95 -4.13 -27.48
N LEU A 122 2.07 -4.95 -26.93
CA LEU A 122 2.31 -5.61 -25.64
C LEU A 122 3.16 -6.85 -25.88
N LEU A 123 4.36 -6.84 -25.33
CA LEU A 123 5.33 -7.91 -25.44
C LEU A 123 5.54 -8.55 -24.08
N ARG A 124 5.84 -9.85 -24.11
CA ARG A 124 6.26 -10.62 -22.95
C ARG A 124 7.59 -11.27 -23.26
N ILE A 125 8.49 -11.23 -22.29
CA ILE A 125 9.68 -12.08 -22.26
C ILE A 125 9.79 -12.77 -20.90
N ARG A 126 10.55 -13.85 -20.87
CA ARG A 126 11.03 -14.44 -19.63
C ARG A 126 12.37 -13.82 -19.29
N ILE A 127 12.55 -13.28 -18.08
CA ILE A 127 13.81 -12.61 -17.71
C ILE A 127 14.96 -13.62 -17.66
N SER A 128 14.69 -14.83 -17.16
CA SER A 128 15.67 -15.94 -17.16
C SER A 128 16.04 -16.48 -18.55
N ASP A 129 15.22 -16.25 -19.57
CA ASP A 129 15.48 -16.65 -20.97
C ASP A 129 15.03 -15.54 -21.94
N PRO A 130 15.81 -14.46 -22.06
CA PRO A 130 15.41 -13.25 -22.77
C PRO A 130 15.41 -13.41 -24.29
N LYS A 131 15.79 -14.57 -24.83
CA LYS A 131 15.89 -14.81 -26.28
C LYS A 131 14.53 -14.90 -26.96
N LYS A 132 13.48 -15.26 -26.22
CA LYS A 132 12.14 -15.47 -26.75
C LYS A 132 11.23 -14.30 -26.39
N HIS A 133 10.80 -13.59 -27.42
CA HIS A 133 9.79 -12.54 -27.31
C HIS A 133 8.43 -13.06 -27.76
N ASP A 134 7.47 -13.06 -26.84
CA ASP A 134 6.09 -13.41 -27.12
C ASP A 134 5.30 -12.12 -27.39
N LEU A 135 4.65 -12.02 -28.55
CA LEU A 135 3.66 -10.97 -28.81
C LEU A 135 2.36 -11.32 -28.09
N VAL A 136 1.94 -10.49 -27.15
CA VAL A 136 0.73 -10.71 -26.34
C VAL A 136 -0.47 -9.96 -26.93
N SER A 137 -0.25 -8.77 -27.48
CA SER A 137 -1.32 -8.00 -28.13
C SER A 137 -1.68 -8.59 -29.50
N LEU A 138 -2.96 -8.87 -29.71
CA LEU A 138 -3.50 -9.33 -31.01
C LEU A 138 -3.65 -8.18 -32.03
N PHE A 139 -3.71 -6.93 -31.58
CA PHE A 139 -3.89 -5.75 -32.43
C PHE A 139 -3.04 -4.58 -31.92
N THR A 140 -2.50 -3.76 -32.84
CA THR A 140 -1.89 -2.47 -32.53
C THR A 140 -2.98 -1.47 -32.14
N SER A 141 -3.16 -1.20 -30.85
CA SER A 141 -4.08 -0.15 -30.40
C SER A 141 -3.36 1.20 -30.33
N HIS A 142 -4.15 2.29 -30.38
CA HIS A 142 -3.62 3.65 -30.34
C HIS A 142 -3.06 4.00 -28.96
N GLU A 143 -3.57 3.35 -27.91
CA GLU A 143 -3.06 3.42 -26.55
C GLU A 143 -3.23 2.05 -25.88
N ILE A 144 -2.16 1.54 -25.25
CA ILE A 144 -2.23 0.38 -24.35
C ILE A 144 -1.84 0.91 -22.97
N SER A 145 -2.74 0.76 -22.00
CA SER A 145 -2.40 0.82 -20.58
C SER A 145 -2.72 -0.55 -19.97
N PHE A 146 -1.82 -1.07 -19.16
CA PHE A 146 -2.11 -2.28 -18.39
C PHE A 146 -1.73 -2.05 -16.93
N LEU A 147 -2.60 -2.53 -16.04
CA LEU A 147 -2.34 -2.54 -14.61
C LEU A 147 -2.18 -3.99 -14.19
N VAL A 148 -1.05 -4.31 -13.58
CA VAL A 148 -0.83 -5.64 -13.01
C VAL A 148 -1.62 -5.71 -11.71
N HIS A 149 -2.81 -6.30 -11.76
CA HIS A 149 -3.60 -6.56 -10.56
C HIS A 149 -3.22 -7.93 -9.99
N ARG A 150 -2.66 -7.94 -8.77
CA ARG A 150 -2.38 -9.18 -8.03
C ARG A 150 -3.43 -9.32 -6.93
N HIS A 151 -4.33 -10.28 -7.09
CA HIS A 151 -5.30 -10.62 -6.06
C HIS A 151 -4.64 -11.56 -5.05
N LEU A 152 -4.71 -11.22 -3.77
CA LEU A 152 -4.46 -12.18 -2.70
C LEU A 152 -5.58 -13.23 -2.79
N ALA A 153 -5.26 -14.46 -3.18
CA ALA A 153 -6.22 -15.56 -3.03
C ALA A 153 -6.55 -15.66 -1.53
N ASP A 154 -7.85 -15.68 -1.20
CA ASP A 154 -8.41 -15.64 0.15
C ASP A 154 -7.72 -16.61 1.14
N PHE A 155 -6.65 -16.16 1.78
CA PHE A 155 -5.92 -16.97 2.75
C PHE A 155 -5.74 -16.20 4.06
N ASN A 156 -6.74 -16.41 4.93
CA ASN A 156 -6.70 -16.22 6.38
C ASN A 156 -6.73 -14.77 6.89
N PHE A 157 -7.79 -14.02 6.59
CA PHE A 157 -8.07 -12.72 7.22
C PHE A 157 -8.17 -12.81 8.76
N HIS A 158 -8.56 -13.96 9.30
CA HIS A 158 -8.65 -14.19 10.75
C HIS A 158 -7.29 -14.25 11.48
N LYS A 159 -6.15 -14.26 10.78
CA LYS A 159 -4.82 -14.31 11.44
C LYS A 159 -4.54 -13.11 12.32
N CYS A 160 -5.12 -11.95 12.01
CA CYS A 160 -4.91 -10.72 12.77
C CYS A 160 -5.90 -10.55 13.93
N GLU A 161 -7.00 -11.29 13.95
CA GLU A 161 -8.03 -11.19 15.00
C GLU A 161 -7.49 -11.61 16.38
N SER A 162 -6.58 -12.59 16.42
CA SER A 162 -5.98 -13.04 17.68
C SER A 162 -5.02 -12.03 18.31
N LEU A 163 -4.42 -11.14 17.51
CA LEU A 163 -3.38 -10.21 17.98
C LEU A 163 -3.94 -8.91 18.54
N LYS A 164 -5.20 -8.57 18.22
CA LYS A 164 -5.87 -7.34 18.69
C LYS A 164 -5.01 -6.07 18.51
N CYS A 165 -4.30 -5.96 17.39
CA CYS A 165 -3.44 -4.81 17.12
C CYS A 165 -4.26 -3.51 17.14
N ASN A 166 -3.81 -2.49 17.88
CA ASN A 166 -4.51 -1.21 17.94
C ASN A 166 -4.21 -0.26 16.75
N TYR A 167 -3.16 -0.51 15.98
CA TYR A 167 -2.74 0.35 14.87
C TYR A 167 -2.71 -0.35 13.51
N TYR A 168 -1.93 -1.42 13.35
CA TYR A 168 -1.86 -2.16 12.09
C TYR A 168 -1.39 -3.58 12.34
N CYS A 169 -1.95 -4.53 11.58
CA CYS A 169 -1.53 -5.92 11.55
C CYS A 169 -1.11 -6.31 10.14
N ASN A 170 0.08 -6.90 9.98
CA ASN A 170 0.46 -7.58 8.75
C ASN A 170 0.18 -9.09 8.91
N PRO A 171 -0.81 -9.68 8.23
CA PRO A 171 -1.10 -11.11 8.33
C PRO A 171 -0.02 -12.01 7.69
N PHE A 172 0.90 -11.43 6.91
CA PHE A 172 1.88 -12.16 6.09
C PHE A 172 3.34 -11.96 6.53
N TYR A 173 3.62 -11.24 7.61
CA TYR A 173 4.98 -10.94 8.03
C TYR A 173 5.79 -12.21 8.35
N LYS A 174 6.75 -12.59 7.49
CA LYS A 174 7.58 -13.81 7.67
C LYS A 174 6.74 -15.06 8.00
N LYS A 175 5.57 -15.22 7.37
CA LYS A 175 4.60 -16.32 7.58
C LYS A 175 3.84 -16.34 8.91
N LYS A 176 3.97 -15.32 9.77
CA LYS A 176 3.17 -15.16 11.00
C LYS A 176 2.59 -13.74 11.08
N PRO A 177 1.35 -13.57 11.56
CA PRO A 177 0.80 -12.23 11.71
C PRO A 177 1.60 -11.44 12.75
N LYS A 178 1.84 -10.15 12.51
CA LYS A 178 2.55 -9.26 13.44
C LYS A 178 1.98 -7.86 13.42
N CYS A 179 1.89 -7.22 14.60
CA CYS A 179 1.48 -5.84 14.72
C CYS A 179 2.64 -4.88 14.43
N PHE A 180 2.34 -3.73 13.83
CA PHE A 180 3.32 -2.67 13.55
C PHE A 180 2.79 -1.32 14.03
N CYS A 181 3.74 -0.44 14.36
CA CYS A 181 3.50 0.96 14.65
C CYS A 181 4.16 1.84 13.57
N PRO A 182 3.72 3.09 13.40
CA PRO A 182 4.45 4.08 12.61
C PRO A 182 5.88 4.30 13.15
N GLU A 183 6.70 4.98 12.37
CA GLU A 183 8.03 5.37 12.82
C GLU A 183 7.99 6.22 14.11
N LYS A 184 8.97 6.00 14.99
CA LYS A 184 9.16 6.68 16.30
C LYS A 184 8.21 6.25 17.42
N ILE A 185 7.51 5.13 17.28
CA ILE A 185 6.56 4.62 18.29
C ILE A 185 6.99 3.24 18.75
N SER A 186 6.96 3.03 20.06
CA SER A 186 7.26 1.75 20.66
C SER A 186 6.03 0.85 20.67
N LEU A 187 6.30 -0.44 20.44
CA LEU A 187 5.33 -1.50 20.48
C LEU A 187 5.40 -2.12 21.88
N ILE A 188 4.33 -2.00 22.65
CA ILE A 188 4.18 -2.61 23.97
C ILE A 188 3.39 -3.92 23.80
N ASN A 189 3.84 -4.97 24.48
CA ASN A 189 3.20 -6.30 24.48
C ASN A 189 2.95 -6.87 23.08
N GLU A 190 3.80 -6.55 22.11
CA GLU A 190 3.73 -7.04 20.73
C GLU A 190 2.41 -6.72 19.97
N SER A 191 1.55 -5.87 20.54
CA SER A 191 0.21 -5.58 20.02
C SER A 191 -0.24 -4.12 20.14
N ILE A 192 0.33 -3.35 21.07
CA ILE A 192 -0.14 -2.00 21.40
C ILE A 192 0.92 -0.98 21.01
N CYS A 193 0.58 -0.09 20.08
CA CYS A 193 1.35 1.10 19.78
C CYS A 193 1.11 2.17 20.84
N VAL A 194 2.16 2.60 21.54
CA VAL A 194 2.10 3.63 22.57
C VAL A 194 2.99 4.81 22.17
N PHE A 195 2.35 5.96 21.98
CA PHE A 195 3.03 7.23 21.74
C PHE A 195 3.48 7.84 23.07
N ASP A 196 4.59 8.60 23.02
CA ASP A 196 5.22 9.32 24.13
C ASP A 196 4.19 9.92 25.12
N GLU A 197 4.38 9.67 26.42
CA GLU A 197 3.44 10.00 27.51
C GLU A 197 3.05 11.49 27.55
N LYS A 198 3.85 12.34 26.91
CA LYS A 198 3.63 13.79 26.80
C LYS A 198 2.49 14.19 25.87
N ASN A 199 2.02 13.31 24.97
CA ASN A 199 0.91 13.63 24.07
C ASN A 199 0.05 12.39 23.68
N PRO A 200 -0.86 11.96 24.57
CA PRO A 200 -1.67 10.75 24.37
C PRO A 200 -2.65 10.83 23.16
N ASP A 201 -2.93 12.03 22.66
CA ASP A 201 -3.88 12.30 21.57
C ASP A 201 -3.24 12.37 20.18
N TYR A 202 -1.92 12.15 20.08
CA TYR A 202 -1.20 12.26 18.80
C TYR A 202 -1.74 11.30 17.71
N MET A 203 -2.34 10.17 18.11
CA MET A 203 -3.01 9.22 17.22
C MET A 203 -4.22 9.81 16.48
N ILE A 204 -4.91 10.81 17.05
CA ILE A 204 -6.11 11.42 16.47
C ILE A 204 -5.81 11.99 15.07
N LYS A 205 -4.60 12.53 14.87
CA LYS A 205 -4.17 13.10 13.58
C LYS A 205 -4.18 12.05 12.44
N TYR A 206 -4.00 10.78 12.77
CA TYR A 206 -3.90 9.69 11.78
C TYR A 206 -5.21 8.91 11.63
N CYS A 207 -6.21 9.16 12.49
CA CYS A 207 -7.53 8.54 12.40
C CYS A 207 -8.42 9.30 11.41
N HIS A 208 -8.78 8.67 10.29
CA HIS A 208 -9.72 9.21 9.32
C HIS A 208 -11.15 8.78 9.63
N GLY A 209 -11.62 9.14 10.82
CA GLY A 209 -12.94 8.74 11.33
C GLY A 209 -13.14 9.11 12.80
N PHE A 210 -13.83 8.25 13.52
CA PHE A 210 -14.09 8.42 14.94
C PHE A 210 -13.01 7.72 15.77
N TYR A 211 -12.35 8.48 16.64
CA TYR A 211 -11.35 7.96 17.56
C TYR A 211 -12.00 7.64 18.91
N CYS A 212 -12.14 6.35 19.20
CA CYS A 212 -12.68 5.82 20.45
C CYS A 212 -11.78 6.17 21.64
N LYS A 213 -12.35 6.22 22.85
CA LYS A 213 -11.61 6.45 24.10
C LYS A 213 -10.60 5.34 24.38
N ASN A 214 -10.90 4.10 23.99
CA ASN A 214 -9.97 2.96 24.02
C ASN A 214 -8.94 2.93 22.88
N ARG A 215 -8.78 4.04 22.14
CA ARG A 215 -7.77 4.24 21.09
C ARG A 215 -8.00 3.45 19.79
N LYS A 216 -9.18 2.87 19.60
CA LYS A 216 -9.59 2.36 18.29
C LYS A 216 -9.97 3.53 17.37
N CYS A 217 -9.69 3.39 16.08
CA CYS A 217 -10.19 4.31 15.07
C CYS A 217 -11.21 3.57 14.20
N LEU A 218 -12.41 4.12 14.13
CA LEU A 218 -13.55 3.54 13.40
C LEU A 218 -14.05 4.54 12.36
N LEU A 219 -14.89 4.07 11.44
CA LEU A 219 -15.53 4.94 10.45
C LEU A 219 -16.49 5.89 11.17
N ASN A 220 -16.65 7.13 10.67
CA ASN A 220 -17.61 8.07 11.29
C ASN A 220 -19.07 7.60 11.25
N ASN A 221 -19.39 6.58 10.45
CA ASN A 221 -20.75 6.02 10.36
C ASN A 221 -21.14 5.14 11.55
N VAL A 222 -20.19 4.75 12.41
CA VAL A 222 -20.49 3.98 13.62
C VAL A 222 -20.98 4.86 14.77
N ARG A 223 -20.83 6.18 14.67
CA ARG A 223 -21.15 7.07 15.78
C ARG A 223 -22.65 7.25 15.94
N CYS A 224 -23.17 7.08 17.15
CA CYS A 224 -24.57 7.28 17.51
C CYS A 224 -25.52 6.33 16.76
N ASN A 225 -25.06 5.10 16.51
CA ASN A 225 -25.81 4.09 15.77
C ASN A 225 -26.56 3.09 16.68
N ASN A 226 -26.54 3.31 18.00
CA ASN A 226 -27.05 2.45 19.07
C ASN A 226 -26.28 1.12 19.27
N PHE A 227 -25.08 0.99 18.73
CA PHE A 227 -24.21 -0.18 18.92
C PHE A 227 -22.87 0.23 19.55
N ASP A 228 -22.33 -0.63 20.41
CA ASP A 228 -20.99 -0.44 21.01
C ASP A 228 -19.91 -0.98 20.07
N ASP A 229 -19.65 -0.27 18.97
CA ASP A 229 -18.61 -0.65 18.00
C ASP A 229 -17.20 -0.40 18.57
N CYS A 230 -17.06 0.60 19.43
CA CYS A 230 -15.81 0.84 20.16
C CYS A 230 -15.50 -0.30 21.14
N GLY A 231 -16.49 -0.89 21.81
CA GLY A 231 -16.34 -1.83 22.94
C GLY A 231 -16.11 -1.14 24.29
N ASP A 232 -16.25 0.17 24.34
CA ASP A 232 -16.19 1.01 25.54
C ASP A 232 -17.30 2.10 25.57
N ASN A 233 -18.29 1.98 24.68
CA ASN A 233 -19.41 2.89 24.43
C ASN A 233 -19.00 4.34 24.13
N SER A 234 -17.76 4.61 23.69
CA SER A 234 -17.33 5.98 23.43
C SER A 234 -17.93 6.59 22.15
N ASP A 235 -18.29 5.77 21.17
CA ASP A 235 -19.04 6.08 19.95
C ASP A 235 -20.49 6.52 20.21
N GLU A 236 -21.11 6.00 21.26
CA GLU A 236 -22.49 6.32 21.63
C GLU A 236 -22.61 7.50 22.62
N ASN A 237 -21.49 8.15 22.93
CA ASN A 237 -21.46 9.32 23.81
C ASN A 237 -21.61 10.65 23.06
N ASN A 238 -22.28 11.62 23.71
CA ASN A 238 -22.48 12.98 23.21
C ASN A 238 -23.17 13.05 21.83
N CYS A 239 -24.21 12.22 21.63
CA CYS A 239 -25.00 12.20 20.41
C CYS A 239 -25.98 13.37 20.34
N GLN A 240 -25.81 14.25 19.34
CA GLN A 240 -26.76 15.35 19.09
C GLN A 240 -28.07 14.85 18.45
N ILE A 241 -28.00 13.73 17.73
CA ILE A 241 -29.12 13.10 17.04
C ILE A 241 -29.11 11.64 17.43
N THR A 242 -30.23 11.16 17.96
CA THR A 242 -30.48 9.74 18.23
C THR A 242 -31.68 9.28 17.43
N CYS A 243 -31.62 8.05 16.93
CA CYS A 243 -32.72 7.43 16.19
C CYS A 243 -33.64 6.66 17.13
N LYS A 244 -34.90 6.47 16.71
CA LYS A 244 -35.87 5.63 17.45
C LYS A 244 -35.44 4.17 17.44
N ASP A 245 -35.95 3.40 18.39
CA ASP A 245 -35.75 1.95 18.44
C ASP A 245 -36.07 1.27 17.09
N GLY A 246 -35.17 0.41 16.63
CA GLY A 246 -35.24 -0.23 15.32
C GLY A 246 -34.64 0.58 14.16
N TYR A 247 -34.04 1.73 14.45
CA TYR A 247 -33.29 2.57 13.50
C TYR A 247 -31.91 2.95 14.06
N HIS A 248 -30.93 3.14 13.18
CA HIS A 248 -29.58 3.58 13.50
C HIS A 248 -29.22 4.82 12.68
N LEU A 249 -28.30 5.65 13.19
CA LEU A 249 -27.82 6.85 12.50
C LEU A 249 -26.76 6.49 11.45
N CYS A 250 -26.92 7.01 10.24
CA CYS A 250 -26.01 6.85 9.11
C CYS A 250 -25.94 8.18 8.34
N ASP A 251 -24.77 8.84 8.31
CA ASP A 251 -24.58 10.20 7.73
C ASP A 251 -25.71 11.18 8.08
N LYS A 252 -26.03 11.29 9.38
CA LYS A 252 -27.09 12.17 9.93
C LYS A 252 -28.53 11.77 9.53
N LYS A 253 -28.75 10.59 8.95
CA LYS A 253 -30.08 10.04 8.63
C LYS A 253 -30.35 8.78 9.44
N CYS A 254 -31.59 8.62 9.90
CA CYS A 254 -32.01 7.38 10.54
C CYS A 254 -32.39 6.35 9.48
N LEU A 255 -31.65 5.25 9.44
CA LEU A 255 -31.94 4.08 8.60
C LEU A 255 -32.45 2.95 9.48
N SER A 256 -33.30 2.07 8.92
CA SER A 256 -33.72 0.87 9.65
C SER A 256 -32.49 0.05 10.05
N SER A 257 -32.48 -0.51 11.28
CA SER A 257 -31.38 -1.37 11.77
C SER A 257 -31.12 -2.60 10.90
N ASN A 258 -32.02 -2.93 9.98
CA ASN A 258 -31.85 -4.02 9.01
C ASN A 258 -31.04 -3.62 7.76
N ILE A 259 -30.66 -2.35 7.62
CA ILE A 259 -29.91 -1.81 6.46
C ILE A 259 -28.47 -1.54 6.89
N ILE A 260 -27.48 -1.97 6.11
CA ILE A 260 -26.08 -1.66 6.38
C ILE A 260 -25.75 -0.25 5.87
N CYS A 261 -25.13 0.57 6.70
CA CYS A 261 -24.67 1.91 6.34
C CYS A 261 -23.39 1.86 5.48
N ILE A 262 -23.53 1.89 4.15
CA ILE A 262 -22.39 1.87 3.21
C ILE A 262 -22.02 3.30 2.84
N ILE A 263 -21.08 3.92 3.58
CA ILE A 263 -20.47 5.20 3.18
C ILE A 263 -19.00 4.95 2.88
N PHE A 264 -18.69 4.65 1.61
CA PHE A 264 -17.33 4.72 1.09
C PHE A 264 -17.18 6.00 0.26
N ILE A 265 -17.19 7.17 0.90
CA ILE A 265 -16.80 8.42 0.23
C ILE A 265 -15.62 9.03 0.97
N LEU A 266 -14.42 8.53 0.65
CA LEU A 266 -13.17 9.19 1.02
C LEU A 266 -13.00 10.42 0.10
N ARG A 267 -13.46 11.61 0.54
CA ARG A 267 -13.22 12.86 -0.19
C ARG A 267 -11.83 13.39 0.15
N PHE A 268 -10.86 13.06 -0.70
CA PHE A 268 -9.57 13.72 -0.65
C PHE A 268 -9.52 14.92 -1.63
N LYS A 269 -9.00 16.06 -1.17
CA LYS A 269 -8.42 17.06 -2.08
C LYS A 269 -7.02 16.54 -2.45
N VAL A 270 -6.79 16.07 -3.68
CA VAL A 270 -5.47 15.49 -4.03
C VAL A 270 -4.88 16.02 -5.32
N GLN A 271 -3.55 16.14 -5.31
CA GLN A 271 -2.69 16.02 -6.48
C GLN A 271 -2.01 14.63 -6.55
N LYS A 272 -2.80 13.54 -6.56
CA LYS A 272 -2.42 12.09 -6.57
C LYS A 272 -2.18 11.44 -5.19
N CYS A 273 -3.11 10.57 -4.79
CA CYS A 273 -2.98 9.59 -3.70
C CYS A 273 -3.48 8.26 -4.29
N LEU A 274 -2.82 7.15 -3.97
CA LEU A 274 -3.33 5.82 -4.30
C LEU A 274 -3.74 5.10 -3.01
N MET A 275 -4.93 4.53 -3.01
CA MET A 275 -5.50 3.76 -1.91
C MET A 275 -4.92 2.35 -1.93
N LEU A 276 -4.22 1.97 -0.87
CA LEU A 276 -3.79 0.60 -0.60
C LEU A 276 -4.87 -0.06 0.25
N GLN A 277 -5.72 -0.89 -0.36
CA GLN A 277 -6.69 -1.68 0.39
C GLN A 277 -5.95 -2.85 1.06
N ILE A 278 -5.55 -2.63 2.30
CA ILE A 278 -5.00 -3.69 3.15
C ILE A 278 -6.16 -4.21 3.99
N TYR A 279 -6.62 -5.41 3.65
CA TYR A 279 -7.55 -6.22 4.44
C TYR A 279 -6.80 -7.07 5.46
#